data_AF-S6BNF8-F1
#
_entry.id   AF-S6BNF8-F1
#
_cell.length_a   1.000
_cell.length_b   1.000
_cell.length_c   1.000
_cell.angle_alpha   90.00
_cell.angle_beta   90.00
_cell.angle_gamma   90.00
#
_symmetry.space_group_name_H-M   'P 1'
#
loop_
_entity.id
_entity.type
_entity.pdbx_description
1 polymer ?
#
loop_
_entity_poly.entity_id
_entity_poly.type
_entity_poly.pdbx_seq_one_letter_code
_entity_poly.pdbx_strand_id
1 'polypeptide(L)'
;MCSEIKFQIIRSIKRQIFGGYSSVLFSICSEESQLIKMKFLILTLCVTAVFADWRPLDSDEMKLVKTSWEKVKHNEVDILYNIFKQNPDIQAKFTQFAGKDLETLKGTTSFATHATRIVSFLSDFILLMENNKNLPGIKVIVNQMGQNHKNRGVTKDQFNEFKNTFFEYMHASGDLQHAWNDAFDNLYYIVFSNLDGHPVA
;
A
#
# COMPACT_ATOMS: atom_id res chain seq x y z
N MET A 1 -18.59 13.39 -43.65
CA MET A 1 -19.51 13.32 -44.81
C MET A 1 -20.02 11.91 -45.16
N CYS A 2 -19.53 10.84 -44.52
CA CYS A 2 -20.01 9.46 -44.73
C CYS A 2 -21.05 8.98 -43.68
N SER A 3 -21.39 9.83 -42.70
CA SER A 3 -22.34 9.55 -41.62
C SER A 3 -23.78 10.00 -41.92
N GLU A 4 -23.94 11.05 -42.73
CA GLU A 4 -25.25 11.65 -43.03
C GLU A 4 -26.10 10.80 -43.98
N ILE A 5 -25.45 10.06 -44.89
CA ILE A 5 -26.11 9.25 -45.91
C ILE A 5 -26.74 7.98 -45.30
N LYS A 6 -26.10 7.39 -44.27
CA LYS A 6 -26.66 6.22 -43.57
C LYS A 6 -27.95 6.56 -42.81
N PHE A 7 -28.07 7.79 -42.29
CA PHE A 7 -29.25 8.20 -41.52
C PHE A 7 -30.48 8.45 -42.41
N GLN A 8 -30.28 8.94 -43.63
CA GLN A 8 -31.34 9.14 -44.62
C GLN A 8 -31.91 7.82 -45.16
N ILE A 9 -31.05 6.81 -45.37
CA ILE A 9 -31.47 5.50 -45.90
C ILE A 9 -32.33 4.72 -44.88
N ILE A 10 -31.98 4.76 -43.60
CA ILE A 10 -32.77 4.10 -42.52
C ILE A 10 -34.14 4.78 -42.36
N ARG A 11 -34.22 6.11 -42.55
CA ARG A 11 -35.49 6.87 -42.50
C ARG A 11 -36.44 6.55 -43.66
N SER A 12 -35.89 6.23 -44.84
CA SER A 12 -36.68 5.87 -46.01
C SER A 12 -37.29 4.47 -45.88
N ILE A 13 -36.52 3.50 -45.37
CA ILE A 13 -36.98 2.11 -45.18
C ILE A 13 -38.08 2.02 -44.10
N LYS A 14 -37.99 2.83 -43.03
CA LYS A 14 -39.02 2.88 -41.98
C LYS A 14 -40.38 3.40 -42.46
N ARG A 15 -40.43 4.23 -43.51
CA ARG A 15 -41.69 4.78 -44.06
C ARG A 15 -42.42 3.83 -45.00
N GLN A 16 -41.72 2.86 -45.61
CA GLN A 16 -42.33 1.91 -46.54
C GLN A 16 -42.90 0.65 -45.85
N ILE A 17 -42.44 0.30 -44.65
CA ILE A 17 -42.87 -0.94 -43.97
C ILE A 17 -44.00 -0.71 -42.97
N PHE A 18 -44.11 0.48 -42.36
CA PHE A 18 -45.09 0.76 -41.31
C PHE A 18 -46.09 1.83 -41.74
N GLY A 19 -46.90 1.48 -42.74
CA GLY A 19 -48.14 2.19 -43.04
C GLY A 19 -49.19 1.84 -41.98
N GLY A 20 -49.50 2.81 -41.12
CA GLY A 20 -50.78 2.89 -40.44
C GLY A 20 -50.95 2.08 -39.16
N TYR A 21 -50.29 2.48 -38.06
CA TYR A 21 -50.86 2.41 -36.72
C TYR A 21 -50.35 3.60 -35.92
N SER A 22 -51.14 4.66 -35.96
CA SER A 22 -50.88 5.95 -35.33
C SER A 22 -51.12 5.88 -33.82
N SER A 23 -50.28 6.60 -33.08
CA SER A 23 -50.43 7.14 -31.71
C SER A 23 -50.12 6.32 -30.46
N VAL A 24 -49.96 4.98 -30.44
CA VAL A 24 -49.67 4.26 -29.17
C VAL A 24 -48.20 3.83 -28.99
N LEU A 25 -47.43 3.67 -30.07
CA LEU A 25 -46.03 3.23 -30.00
C LEU A 25 -45.00 4.35 -29.74
N PHE A 26 -45.41 5.62 -29.79
CA PHE A 26 -44.50 6.74 -29.51
C PHE A 26 -44.35 7.03 -28.01
N SER A 27 -45.30 6.59 -27.18
CA SER A 27 -45.24 6.77 -25.72
C SER A 27 -44.33 5.73 -25.04
N ILE A 28 -44.22 4.52 -25.60
CA ILE A 28 -43.45 3.42 -24.98
C ILE A 28 -41.94 3.53 -25.33
N CYS A 29 -41.57 4.17 -26.44
CA CYS A 29 -40.15 4.41 -26.79
C CYS A 29 -39.51 5.63 -26.10
N SER A 30 -40.25 6.43 -25.33
CA SER A 30 -39.72 7.61 -24.63
C SER A 30 -39.37 7.36 -23.16
N GLU A 31 -39.91 6.31 -22.53
CA GLU A 31 -39.60 5.96 -21.13
C GLU A 31 -38.40 5.00 -21.02
N GLU A 32 -38.14 4.15 -22.01
CA GLU A 32 -36.93 3.33 -22.03
C GLU A 32 -35.65 4.11 -22.39
N SER A 33 -35.78 5.31 -22.99
CA SER A 33 -34.63 6.17 -23.29
C SER A 33 -34.09 6.94 -22.08
N GLN A 34 -34.80 6.95 -20.94
CA GLN A 34 -34.33 7.55 -19.69
C GLN A 34 -33.75 6.51 -18.73
N LEU A 35 -34.25 5.27 -18.79
CA LEU A 35 -33.74 4.17 -17.97
C LEU A 35 -32.37 3.63 -18.44
N ILE A 36 -32.06 3.78 -19.73
CA ILE A 36 -30.74 3.43 -20.30
C ILE A 36 -29.73 4.58 -20.06
N LYS A 37 -30.17 5.84 -20.01
CA LYS A 37 -29.27 6.99 -19.77
C LYS A 37 -28.88 7.17 -18.30
N MET A 38 -29.70 6.72 -17.35
CA MET A 38 -29.36 6.77 -15.92
C MET A 38 -28.56 5.55 -15.41
N LYS A 39 -28.46 4.45 -16.19
CA LYS A 39 -27.64 3.28 -15.83
C LYS A 39 -26.18 3.36 -16.27
N PHE A 40 -25.84 4.28 -17.18
CA PHE A 40 -24.44 4.54 -17.58
C PHE A 40 -23.77 5.67 -16.78
N LEU A 41 -24.50 6.43 -15.95
CA LEU A 41 -23.92 7.48 -15.11
C LEU A 41 -23.47 7.00 -13.73
N ILE A 42 -23.85 5.79 -13.31
CA ILE A 42 -23.42 5.19 -12.03
C ILE A 42 -22.15 4.34 -12.21
N LEU A 43 -21.69 4.12 -13.44
CA LEU A 43 -20.43 3.42 -13.74
C LEU A 43 -19.25 4.38 -14.03
N THR A 44 -19.33 5.61 -13.52
CA THR A 44 -18.27 6.64 -13.61
C THR A 44 -17.94 7.26 -12.27
N LEU A 45 -18.35 6.63 -11.16
CA LEU A 45 -17.51 6.66 -9.97
C LEU A 45 -16.49 5.55 -10.22
N CYS A 46 -15.46 5.88 -11.02
CA CYS A 46 -14.25 5.09 -11.04
C CYS A 46 -13.88 4.94 -9.57
N VAL A 47 -14.04 3.71 -9.10
CA VAL A 47 -13.34 3.17 -7.96
C VAL A 47 -11.89 3.56 -8.22
N THR A 48 -11.44 4.69 -7.68
CA THR A 48 -10.06 4.80 -7.26
C THR A 48 -9.97 3.76 -6.17
N ALA A 49 -9.81 2.50 -6.59
CA ALA A 49 -9.09 1.56 -5.78
C ALA A 49 -7.73 2.22 -5.69
N VAL A 50 -7.57 3.03 -4.64
CA VAL A 50 -6.27 3.46 -4.16
C VAL A 50 -5.66 2.15 -3.64
N PHE A 51 -5.25 1.30 -4.57
CA PHE A 51 -4.11 0.43 -4.33
C PHE A 51 -2.99 1.43 -4.09
N ALA A 52 -2.61 1.57 -2.83
CA ALA A 52 -1.73 2.62 -2.34
C ALA A 52 -0.50 2.77 -3.24
N ASP A 53 -0.53 3.76 -4.13
CA ASP A 53 0.66 4.18 -4.84
C ASP A 53 1.65 4.74 -3.83
N TRP A 54 2.94 4.69 -4.17
CA TRP A 54 3.97 5.41 -3.43
C TRP A 54 3.56 6.87 -3.22
N ARG A 55 3.41 7.29 -1.96
CA ARG A 55 3.06 8.66 -1.57
C ARG A 55 4.30 9.32 -0.95
N PRO A 56 5.01 10.21 -1.68
CA PRO A 56 6.05 11.01 -1.06
C PRO A 56 5.57 11.69 0.23
N LEU A 57 6.35 11.58 1.30
CA LEU A 57 6.12 12.37 2.50
C LEU A 57 6.33 13.85 2.17
N ASP A 58 5.49 14.72 2.72
CA ASP A 58 5.75 16.15 2.65
C ASP A 58 6.92 16.57 3.57
N SER A 59 7.30 17.85 3.52
CA SER A 59 8.44 18.34 4.28
C SER A 59 8.26 18.24 5.80
N ASP A 60 7.03 18.39 6.29
CA ASP A 60 6.73 18.37 7.72
C ASP A 60 6.69 16.92 8.22
N GLU A 61 6.06 16.02 7.47
CA GLU A 61 6.08 14.58 7.73
C GLU A 61 7.50 14.03 7.72
N MET A 62 8.29 14.37 6.70
CA MET A 62 9.67 13.92 6.59
C MET A 62 10.52 14.43 7.76
N LYS A 63 10.30 15.69 8.18
CA LYS A 63 10.97 16.27 9.35
C LYS A 63 10.57 15.54 10.64
N LEU A 64 9.29 15.20 10.83
CA LEU A 64 8.83 14.43 12.00
C LEU A 64 9.48 13.05 12.05
N VAL A 65 9.47 12.31 10.93
CA VAL A 65 10.11 10.98 10.84
C VAL A 65 11.60 11.08 11.16
N LYS A 66 12.34 12.00 10.52
CA LYS A 66 13.78 12.15 10.79
C LYS A 66 14.07 12.52 12.23
N THR A 67 13.45 13.58 12.74
CA THR A 67 13.76 14.10 14.08
C THR A 67 13.36 13.14 15.20
N SER A 68 12.30 12.36 15.02
CA SER A 68 11.95 11.29 15.96
C SER A 68 12.87 10.08 15.81
N TRP A 69 13.25 9.70 14.60
CA TRP A 69 14.19 8.60 14.36
C TRP A 69 15.57 8.84 14.97
N GLU A 70 16.12 10.05 14.84
CA GLU A 70 17.40 10.43 15.43
C GLU A 70 17.47 10.20 16.95
N LYS A 71 16.33 10.26 17.66
CA LYS A 71 16.27 10.05 19.11
C LYS A 71 16.44 8.58 19.51
N VAL A 72 16.14 7.65 18.61
CA VAL A 72 16.02 6.23 18.96
C VAL A 72 16.90 5.30 18.13
N LYS A 73 17.45 5.76 17.00
CA LYS A 73 18.18 4.89 16.06
C LYS A 73 19.44 4.23 16.64
N HIS A 74 19.90 4.67 17.81
CA HIS A 74 21.02 4.08 18.55
C HIS A 74 20.58 3.19 19.72
N ASN A 75 19.29 2.91 19.83
CA ASN A 75 18.69 2.02 20.82
C ASN A 75 18.28 0.70 20.16
N GLU A 76 19.08 0.19 19.22
CA GLU A 76 18.67 -0.91 18.33
C GLU A 76 18.28 -2.15 19.11
N VAL A 77 19.06 -2.49 20.15
CA VAL A 77 18.81 -3.61 21.06
C VAL A 77 17.46 -3.46 21.75
N ASP A 78 17.13 -2.27 22.25
CA ASP A 78 15.86 -2.03 22.96
C ASP A 78 14.66 -2.04 22.03
N ILE A 79 14.80 -1.53 20.80
CA ILE A 79 13.76 -1.61 19.77
C ILE A 79 13.44 -3.08 19.48
N LEU A 80 14.46 -3.89 19.13
CA LEU A 80 14.24 -5.29 18.78
C LEU A 80 13.73 -6.11 19.97
N TYR A 81 14.26 -5.84 21.17
CA TYR A 81 13.80 -6.50 22.39
C TYR A 81 12.31 -6.25 22.65
N ASN A 82 11.83 -5.01 22.52
CA ASN A 82 10.40 -4.72 22.71
C ASN A 82 9.54 -5.42 21.66
N ILE A 83 9.98 -5.46 20.40
CA ILE A 83 9.26 -6.16 19.32
C ILE A 83 9.13 -7.65 19.63
N PHE A 84 10.21 -8.33 20.02
CA PHE A 84 10.15 -9.76 20.34
C PHE A 84 9.37 -10.04 21.63
N LYS A 85 9.46 -9.15 22.62
CA LYS A 85 8.74 -9.30 23.88
C LYS A 85 7.23 -9.28 23.68
N GLN A 86 6.74 -8.39 22.84
CA GLN A 86 5.31 -8.27 22.54
C GLN A 86 4.83 -9.30 21.50
N ASN A 87 5.72 -9.74 20.60
CA ASN A 87 5.39 -10.64 19.49
C ASN A 87 6.37 -11.83 19.44
N PRO A 88 6.20 -12.85 20.32
CA PRO A 88 7.10 -14.01 20.38
C PRO A 88 7.11 -14.85 19.09
N ASP A 89 6.04 -14.79 18.30
CA ASP A 89 5.93 -15.43 17.00
C ASP A 89 6.85 -14.79 15.95
N ILE A 90 7.11 -13.48 16.05
CA ILE A 90 8.14 -12.79 15.26
C ILE A 90 9.52 -13.30 15.65
N GLN A 91 9.83 -13.41 16.96
CA GLN A 91 11.10 -14.00 17.42
C GLN A 91 11.31 -15.41 16.86
N ALA A 92 10.25 -16.22 16.80
CA ALA A 92 10.32 -17.59 16.30
C ALA A 92 10.74 -17.70 14.83
N LYS A 93 10.62 -16.63 14.02
CA LYS A 93 11.11 -16.59 12.63
C LYS A 93 12.63 -16.47 12.54
N PHE A 94 13.31 -16.10 13.63
CA PHE A 94 14.76 -16.00 13.70
C PHE A 94 15.32 -17.29 14.30
N THR A 95 15.73 -18.24 13.46
CA THR A 95 16.21 -19.57 13.89
C THR A 95 17.31 -19.53 14.96
N GLN A 96 18.17 -18.51 14.94
CA GLN A 96 19.21 -18.29 15.97
C GLN A 96 18.66 -17.88 17.35
N PHE A 97 17.43 -17.38 17.43
CA PHE A 97 16.75 -16.87 18.63
C PHE A 97 15.50 -17.66 19.03
N ALA A 98 14.96 -18.48 18.12
CA ALA A 98 13.78 -19.29 18.36
C ALA A 98 13.95 -20.20 19.59
N GLY A 99 12.96 -20.20 20.48
CA GLY A 99 12.93 -21.01 21.70
C GLY A 99 13.91 -20.58 22.81
N LYS A 100 14.68 -19.51 22.61
CA LYS A 100 15.58 -18.96 23.64
C LYS A 100 14.87 -17.90 24.46
N ASP A 101 15.22 -17.85 25.74
CA ASP A 101 14.76 -16.81 26.65
C ASP A 101 15.26 -15.42 26.20
N LEU A 102 14.33 -14.47 26.08
CA LEU A 102 14.62 -13.15 25.51
C LEU A 102 15.50 -12.29 26.44
N GLU A 103 15.36 -12.42 27.76
CA GLU A 103 16.20 -11.71 28.73
C GLU A 103 17.67 -12.12 28.57
N THR A 104 17.90 -13.42 28.37
CA THR A 104 19.23 -13.97 28.10
C THR A 104 19.78 -13.51 26.75
N LEU A 105 18.93 -13.36 25.73
CA LEU A 105 19.34 -12.93 24.40
C LEU A 105 19.80 -11.47 24.34
N LYS A 106 19.11 -10.56 25.07
CA LYS A 106 19.30 -9.12 24.98
C LYS A 106 20.77 -8.68 25.14
N GLY A 107 21.52 -9.34 26.03
CA GLY A 107 22.92 -9.04 26.31
C GLY A 107 23.93 -9.64 25.34
N THR A 108 23.50 -10.39 24.33
CA THR A 108 24.41 -11.13 23.43
C THR A 108 24.82 -10.30 22.20
N THR A 109 26.07 -10.50 21.75
CA THR A 109 26.58 -9.87 20.51
C THR A 109 25.75 -10.25 19.28
N SER A 110 25.24 -11.49 19.22
CA SER A 110 24.39 -11.97 18.12
C SER A 110 23.08 -11.19 18.04
N PHE A 111 22.43 -10.94 19.19
CA PHE A 111 21.21 -10.14 19.27
C PHE A 111 21.47 -8.69 18.85
N ALA A 112 22.50 -8.05 19.40
CA ALA A 112 22.90 -6.70 19.03
C ALA A 112 23.20 -6.57 17.53
N THR A 113 23.96 -7.51 16.96
CA THR A 113 24.27 -7.53 15.52
C THR A 113 23.01 -7.61 14.67
N HIS A 114 22.03 -8.41 15.09
CA HIS A 114 20.79 -8.54 14.35
C HIS A 114 19.93 -7.28 14.45
N ALA A 115 19.83 -6.70 15.65
CA ALA A 115 19.13 -5.44 15.89
C ALA A 115 19.71 -4.30 15.03
N THR A 116 21.04 -4.17 14.97
CA THR A 116 21.71 -3.18 14.12
C THR A 116 21.30 -3.33 12.65
N ARG A 117 21.22 -4.55 12.10
CA ARG A 117 20.82 -4.74 10.69
C ARG A 117 19.43 -4.21 10.38
N ILE A 118 18.47 -4.39 11.28
CA ILE A 118 17.09 -3.92 11.11
C ILE A 118 17.05 -2.38 11.16
N VAL A 119 17.70 -1.80 12.15
CA VAL A 119 17.73 -0.34 12.34
C VAL A 119 18.55 0.38 11.27
N SER A 120 19.65 -0.22 10.78
CA SER A 120 20.37 0.29 9.62
C SER A 120 19.49 0.30 8.37
N PHE A 121 18.71 -0.76 8.12
CA PHE A 121 17.78 -0.78 6.99
C PHE A 121 16.73 0.35 7.08
N LEU A 122 16.12 0.55 8.26
CA LEU A 122 15.18 1.66 8.46
C LEU A 122 15.85 3.03 8.25
N SER A 123 17.10 3.17 8.69
CA SER A 123 17.88 4.41 8.49
C SER A 123 18.16 4.66 7.01
N ASP A 124 18.56 3.64 6.25
CA ASP A 124 18.79 3.74 4.81
C ASP A 124 17.50 4.07 4.06
N PHE A 125 16.39 3.44 4.44
CA PHE A 125 15.08 3.73 3.87
C PHE A 125 14.65 5.18 4.12
N ILE A 126 14.78 5.68 5.35
CA ILE A 126 14.47 7.07 5.71
C ILE A 126 15.34 8.05 4.94
N LEU A 127 16.64 7.78 4.82
CA LEU A 127 17.58 8.62 4.06
C LEU A 127 17.18 8.70 2.58
N LEU A 128 16.80 7.58 1.97
CA LEU A 128 16.40 7.55 0.57
C LEU A 128 15.09 8.32 0.34
N MET A 129 14.12 8.25 1.27
CA MET A 129 12.83 8.95 1.17
C MET A 129 12.96 10.47 1.09
N GLU A 130 14.06 11.06 1.55
CA GLU A 130 14.28 12.52 1.52
C GLU A 130 14.24 13.13 0.11
N ASN A 131 14.46 12.31 -0.91
CA ASN A 131 14.44 12.74 -2.29
C ASN A 131 13.68 11.74 -3.16
N ASN A 132 12.55 12.16 -3.72
CA ASN A 132 11.70 11.34 -4.58
C ASN A 132 12.42 10.73 -5.79
N LYS A 133 13.53 11.33 -6.24
CA LYS A 133 14.38 10.76 -7.30
C LYS A 133 15.05 9.43 -6.90
N ASN A 134 15.08 9.12 -5.60
CA ASN A 134 15.64 7.89 -5.07
C ASN A 134 14.65 6.72 -5.08
N LEU A 135 13.39 6.91 -5.51
CA LEU A 135 12.39 5.85 -5.56
C LEU A 135 12.89 4.55 -6.23
N PRO A 136 13.67 4.58 -7.34
CA PRO A 136 14.27 3.36 -7.89
C PRO A 136 15.18 2.63 -6.88
N GLY A 137 16.00 3.35 -6.12
CA GLY A 137 16.86 2.78 -5.08
C GLY A 137 16.06 2.21 -3.91
N ILE A 138 14.98 2.89 -3.50
CA ILE A 138 14.05 2.40 -2.48
C ILE A 138 13.44 1.07 -2.92
N LYS A 139 12.94 0.98 -4.16
CA LYS A 139 12.39 -0.26 -4.72
C LYS A 139 13.44 -1.38 -4.68
N VAL A 140 14.69 -1.12 -5.03
CA VAL A 140 15.75 -2.14 -4.96
C VAL A 140 15.89 -2.72 -3.55
N ILE A 141 16.12 -1.88 -2.54
CA ILE A 141 16.38 -2.37 -1.18
C ILE A 141 15.14 -2.99 -0.54
N VAL A 142 13.96 -2.42 -0.78
CA VAL A 142 12.71 -2.88 -0.16
C VAL A 142 12.19 -4.15 -0.86
N ASN A 143 12.31 -4.27 -2.18
CA ASN A 143 11.99 -5.53 -2.87
C ASN A 143 12.90 -6.66 -2.37
N GLN A 144 14.21 -6.42 -2.26
CA GLN A 144 15.14 -7.41 -1.75
C GLN A 144 14.79 -7.83 -0.32
N MET A 145 14.41 -6.87 0.53
CA MET A 145 13.93 -7.13 1.88
C MET A 145 12.63 -7.98 1.85
N GLY A 146 11.63 -7.58 1.07
CA GLY A 146 10.35 -8.28 0.95
C GLY A 146 10.51 -9.72 0.45
N GLN A 147 11.33 -9.96 -0.58
CA GLN A 147 11.62 -11.32 -1.07
C GLN A 147 12.30 -12.19 -0.01
N ASN A 148 13.26 -11.64 0.73
CA ASN A 148 13.93 -12.36 1.82
C ASN A 148 12.96 -12.76 2.94
N HIS A 149 11.96 -11.93 3.24
CA HIS A 149 10.94 -12.22 4.24
C HIS A 149 9.88 -13.21 3.73
N LYS A 150 9.50 -13.11 2.45
CA LYS A 150 8.64 -14.12 1.78
C LYS A 150 9.24 -15.52 1.87
N ASN A 151 10.53 -15.65 1.52
CA ASN A 151 11.24 -16.93 1.54
C ASN A 151 11.33 -17.56 2.93
N ARG A 152 11.14 -16.78 4.00
CA ARG A 152 11.12 -17.23 5.40
C ARG A 152 9.70 -17.41 5.94
N GLY A 153 8.67 -17.24 5.10
CA GLY A 153 7.27 -17.37 5.48
C GLY A 153 6.84 -16.33 6.51
N VAL A 154 7.36 -15.10 6.44
CA VAL A 154 6.89 -13.97 7.25
C VAL A 154 5.59 -13.44 6.65
N THR A 155 4.57 -13.22 7.47
CA THR A 155 3.24 -12.81 7.03
C THR A 155 3.06 -11.30 7.06
N LYS A 156 2.02 -10.79 6.39
CA LYS A 156 1.62 -9.37 6.48
C LYS A 156 1.25 -8.98 7.91
N ASP A 157 0.61 -9.88 8.65
CA ASP A 157 0.25 -9.66 10.06
C ASP A 157 1.49 -9.44 10.93
N GLN A 158 2.55 -10.22 10.75
CA GLN A 158 3.81 -10.04 11.46
C GLN A 158 4.51 -8.72 11.15
N PHE A 159 4.39 -8.23 9.91
CA PHE A 159 4.82 -6.86 9.59
C PHE A 159 3.96 -5.83 10.34
N ASN A 160 2.64 -5.97 10.34
CA ASN A 160 1.76 -5.03 11.05
C ASN A 160 1.99 -5.04 12.58
N GLU A 161 2.25 -6.20 13.17
CA GLU A 161 2.65 -6.36 14.58
C GLU A 161 3.97 -5.64 14.88
N PHE A 162 4.96 -5.76 13.98
CA PHE A 162 6.20 -4.98 14.04
C PHE A 162 5.90 -3.47 14.02
N LYS A 163 5.09 -2.98 13.07
CA LYS A 163 4.71 -1.56 12.96
C LYS A 163 4.06 -1.05 14.24
N ASN A 164 3.07 -1.79 14.76
CA ASN A 164 2.33 -1.41 15.95
C ASN A 164 3.26 -1.32 17.18
N THR A 165 4.08 -2.35 17.39
CA THR A 165 5.03 -2.36 18.53
C THR A 165 6.10 -1.29 18.39
N PHE A 166 6.54 -1.01 17.16
CA PHE A 166 7.46 0.09 16.88
C PHE A 166 6.83 1.44 17.24
N PHE A 167 5.56 1.67 16.91
CA PHE A 167 4.86 2.91 17.28
C PHE A 167 4.70 3.07 18.79
N GLU A 168 4.40 1.98 19.50
CA GLU A 168 4.35 2.00 20.96
C GLU A 168 5.71 2.35 21.56
N TYR A 169 6.80 1.76 21.06
CA TYR A 169 8.17 2.07 21.47
C TYR A 169 8.51 3.55 21.24
N MET A 170 8.08 4.10 20.10
CA MET A 170 8.27 5.50 19.75
C MET A 170 7.37 6.46 20.53
N HIS A 171 6.40 5.93 21.29
CA HIS A 171 5.28 6.69 21.85
C HIS A 171 4.60 7.58 20.79
N ALA A 172 4.50 7.06 19.56
CA ALA A 172 3.98 7.81 18.42
C ALA A 172 2.47 8.03 18.59
N SER A 173 2.05 9.30 18.48
CA SER A 173 0.64 9.72 18.50
C SER A 173 0.45 10.98 17.66
N GLY A 174 -0.80 11.29 17.30
CA GLY A 174 -1.13 12.49 16.51
C GLY A 174 -0.33 12.58 15.21
N ASP A 175 0.22 13.76 14.91
CA ASP A 175 0.99 14.03 13.69
C ASP A 175 2.22 13.13 13.55
N LEU A 176 2.86 12.76 14.67
CA LEU A 176 4.01 11.86 14.64
C LEU A 176 3.61 10.47 14.15
N GLN A 177 2.50 9.94 14.66
CA GLN A 177 1.99 8.64 14.22
C GLN A 177 1.50 8.70 12.78
N HIS A 178 0.87 9.80 12.36
CA HIS A 178 0.48 10.01 10.96
C HIS A 178 1.69 9.94 10.02
N ALA A 179 2.72 10.75 10.27
CA ALA A 179 3.92 10.78 9.43
C ALA A 179 4.63 9.41 9.35
N TRP A 180 4.72 8.68 10.48
CA TRP A 180 5.27 7.33 10.47
C TRP A 180 4.35 6.31 9.80
N ASN A 181 3.02 6.44 9.91
CA ASN A 181 2.09 5.60 9.19
C ASN A 181 2.37 5.67 7.69
N ASP A 182 2.50 6.87 7.14
CA ASP A 182 2.75 7.04 5.72
C ASP A 182 4.11 6.50 5.27
N ALA A 183 5.15 6.67 6.10
CA ALA A 183 6.45 6.04 5.85
C ALA A 183 6.34 4.51 5.80
N PHE A 184 5.60 3.90 6.74
CA PHE A 184 5.38 2.47 6.76
C PHE A 184 4.45 2.00 5.64
N ASP A 185 3.47 2.79 5.24
CA ASP A 185 2.55 2.44 4.15
C ASP A 185 3.29 2.40 2.82
N ASN A 186 4.22 3.33 2.59
CA ASN A 186 5.17 3.29 1.47
C ASN A 186 6.07 2.05 1.49
N LEU A 187 6.61 1.70 2.66
CA LEU A 187 7.40 0.49 2.83
C LEU A 187 6.55 -0.77 2.55
N TYR A 188 5.35 -0.83 3.12
CA TYR A 188 4.46 -2.00 3.09
C TYR A 188 3.77 -2.18 1.75
N TYR A 189 3.54 -1.10 1.00
CA TYR A 189 3.14 -1.19 -0.40
C TYR A 189 4.11 -2.12 -1.17
N ILE A 190 5.41 -1.85 -1.08
CA ILE A 190 6.41 -2.65 -1.78
C ILE A 190 6.53 -4.04 -1.14
N VAL A 191 6.66 -4.13 0.18
CA VAL A 191 6.85 -5.41 0.88
C VAL A 191 5.67 -6.36 0.63
N PHE A 192 4.43 -5.90 0.76
CA PHE A 192 3.24 -6.74 0.61
C PHE A 192 3.05 -7.17 -0.85
N SER A 193 3.39 -6.31 -1.81
CA SER A 193 3.45 -6.69 -3.22
C SER A 193 4.47 -7.83 -3.43
N ASN A 194 5.62 -7.82 -2.75
CA ASN A 194 6.57 -8.94 -2.79
C ASN A 194 6.01 -10.22 -2.17
N LEU A 195 5.38 -10.13 -0.99
CA LEU A 195 4.76 -11.29 -0.32
C LEU A 195 3.70 -11.95 -1.21
N ASP A 196 2.93 -11.14 -1.95
CA ASP A 196 1.92 -11.61 -2.91
C ASP A 196 2.53 -12.18 -4.21
N GLY A 197 3.84 -12.03 -4.43
CA GLY A 197 4.54 -12.52 -5.63
C GLY A 197 4.58 -11.53 -6.79
N HIS A 198 4.36 -10.25 -6.52
CA HIS A 198 4.38 -9.16 -7.49
C HIS A 198 5.39 -8.08 -7.06
N PRO A 199 6.71 -8.32 -7.08
CA PRO A 199 7.69 -7.26 -6.77
C PRO A 199 7.42 -5.98 -7.56
N VAL A 200 7.60 -4.82 -6.94
CA VAL A 200 7.33 -3.52 -7.57
C VAL A 200 8.49 -3.17 -8.50
N ALA A 201 8.23 -3.01 -9.79
CA ALA A 201 9.22 -2.61 -10.79
C ALA A 201 9.64 -1.14 -10.65
#